data_AF-A0A7U4QPH2-F1
#
_entry.id   AF-A0A7U4QPH2-F1
#
_cell.length_a   1.000
_cell.length_b   1.000
_cell.length_c   1.000
_cell.angle_alpha   90.00
_cell.angle_beta   90.00
_cell.angle_gamma   90.00
#
_symmetry.space_group_name_H-M   'P 1'
#
loop_
_entity.id
_entity.type
_entity.pdbx_description
1 polymer ?
#
loop_
_entity_poly.entity_id
_entity_poly.type
_entity_poly.pdbx_seq_one_letter_code
_entity_poly.pdbx_strand_id
1 'polypeptide(L)'
;MIDNLNKKSSANKTGAGKIKFGGMNGGDSVISSLARIRYEAGIIQQATLLTAGDGVTILFNGSNGEPLYEGKPHFLCHSSDLSKAMIFRNDDEATSFLKDLGFADQDILKS
;
A
#
# COMPACT_ATOMS: atom_id res chain seq x y z
N MET A 1 -3.32 1.09 44.39
CA MET A 1 -4.03 0.82 43.11
C MET A 1 -4.21 2.15 42.42
N ILE A 2 -3.99 2.18 41.10
CA ILE A 2 -3.95 3.32 40.14
C ILE A 2 -2.56 3.41 39.47
N ASP A 3 -2.58 3.00 38.19
CA ASP A 3 -1.84 3.41 37.00
C ASP A 3 -0.32 3.68 37.02
N ASN A 4 0.42 2.90 36.23
CA ASN A 4 1.11 3.48 35.08
C ASN A 4 1.53 2.42 34.04
N LEU A 5 0.91 2.48 32.87
CA LEU A 5 1.19 1.68 31.69
C LEU A 5 2.51 2.17 31.05
N ASN A 6 3.65 1.59 31.43
CA ASN A 6 4.94 2.00 30.87
C ASN A 6 5.25 1.27 29.55
N LYS A 7 5.14 2.04 28.47
CA LYS A 7 5.92 2.01 27.21
C LYS A 7 6.73 0.73 26.93
N LYS A 8 6.38 0.05 25.84
CA LYS A 8 7.36 -0.36 24.82
C LYS A 8 6.85 -0.05 23.42
N SER A 9 7.01 1.22 23.06
CA SER A 9 7.29 1.60 21.68
C SER A 9 8.60 0.95 21.22
N SER A 10 8.68 0.74 19.92
CA SER A 10 9.90 0.51 19.12
C SER A 10 10.30 -0.94 18.87
N ALA A 11 9.84 -1.43 17.73
CA ALA A 11 10.71 -2.15 16.80
C ALA A 11 10.37 -1.74 15.36
N ASN A 12 10.58 -0.46 15.02
CA ASN A 12 10.71 -0.06 13.62
C ASN A 12 12.10 -0.54 13.15
N LYS A 13 12.15 -1.71 12.52
CA LYS A 13 13.33 -2.15 11.77
C LYS A 13 13.26 -1.52 10.38
N THR A 14 13.78 -0.31 10.27
CA THR A 14 14.28 0.24 9.00
C THR A 14 15.49 -0.58 8.57
N GLY A 15 15.24 -1.64 7.80
CA GLY A 15 16.24 -2.27 6.95
C GLY A 15 15.87 -1.94 5.51
N ALA A 16 16.77 -1.28 4.77
CA ALA A 16 16.72 -1.16 3.32
C ALA A 16 16.98 -2.54 2.66
N GLY A 17 16.12 -3.50 2.99
CA GLY A 17 16.12 -4.85 2.48
C GLY A 17 15.11 -4.93 1.34
N LYS A 18 15.54 -5.49 0.20
CA LYS A 18 14.70 -5.92 -0.93
C LYS A 18 13.30 -6.28 -0.41
N ILE A 19 12.28 -5.53 -0.83
CA ILE A 19 10.89 -5.78 -0.39
C ILE A 19 10.56 -7.21 -0.80
N LYS A 20 10.57 -8.14 0.16
CA LYS A 20 10.03 -9.48 -0.03
C LYS A 20 8.55 -9.33 0.26
N PHE A 21 7.70 -9.41 -0.77
CA PHE A 21 6.24 -9.33 -0.64
C PHE A 21 5.61 -10.55 0.08
N GLY A 22 6.36 -11.26 0.91
CA GLY A 22 5.89 -12.37 1.72
C GLY A 22 5.76 -11.92 3.18
N GLY A 23 4.54 -11.89 3.70
CA GLY A 23 4.24 -11.50 5.08
C GLY A 23 3.21 -10.39 5.26
N MET A 24 2.34 -10.15 4.26
CA MET A 24 1.21 -9.23 4.42
C MET A 24 0.18 -9.82 5.36
N ASN A 25 -0.17 -9.11 6.44
CA ASN A 25 -1.38 -9.45 7.20
C ASN A 25 -2.58 -8.98 6.39
N GLY A 26 -3.68 -9.73 6.37
CA GLY A 26 -4.86 -9.39 5.55
C GLY A 26 -5.51 -8.03 5.85
N GLY A 27 -5.13 -7.37 6.96
CA GLY A 27 -5.52 -5.98 7.27
C GLY A 27 -4.72 -4.92 6.52
N ASP A 28 -3.55 -5.26 5.99
CA ASP A 28 -2.66 -4.40 5.21
C ASP A 28 -2.95 -4.48 3.69
N SER A 29 -4.03 -5.18 3.34
CA SER A 29 -4.37 -5.53 1.97
C SER A 29 -5.54 -4.69 1.47
N VAL A 30 -5.35 -4.04 0.31
CA VAL A 30 -6.42 -3.30 -0.36
C VAL A 30 -6.74 -4.02 -1.66
N ILE A 31 -7.99 -4.47 -1.79
CA ILE A 31 -8.50 -4.95 -3.08
C ILE A 31 -8.90 -3.78 -3.95
N SER A 32 -8.86 -3.96 -5.27
CA SER A 32 -9.12 -2.91 -6.25
C SER A 32 -10.44 -2.14 -6.04
N SER A 33 -11.53 -2.85 -5.71
CA SER A 33 -12.82 -2.23 -5.41
C SER A 33 -12.77 -1.31 -4.18
N LEU A 34 -12.00 -1.70 -3.16
CA LEU A 34 -11.84 -0.92 -1.95
C LEU A 34 -10.88 0.26 -2.18
N ALA A 35 -9.85 0.09 -3.01
CA ALA A 35 -8.95 1.15 -3.41
C ALA A 35 -9.72 2.30 -4.07
N ARG A 36 -10.60 1.97 -5.03
CA ARG A 36 -11.46 2.97 -5.69
C ARG A 36 -12.37 3.70 -4.70
N ILE A 37 -13.12 2.97 -3.87
CA ILE A 37 -14.04 3.58 -2.89
C ILE A 37 -13.27 4.50 -1.93
N ARG A 38 -12.09 4.07 -1.47
CA ARG A 38 -11.25 4.87 -0.55
C ARG A 38 -10.62 6.08 -1.24
N TYR A 39 -10.30 6.00 -2.52
CA TYR A 39 -9.84 7.14 -3.30
C TYR A 39 -10.96 8.16 -3.52
N GLU A 40 -12.15 7.72 -3.91
CA GLU A 40 -13.34 8.57 -4.04
C GLU A 40 -13.72 9.23 -2.70
N ALA A 41 -13.49 8.55 -1.58
CA ALA A 41 -13.70 9.09 -0.23
C ALA A 41 -12.57 10.00 0.28
N GLY A 42 -11.49 10.20 -0.49
CA GLY A 42 -10.31 11.00 -0.11
C GLY A 42 -9.45 10.38 1.00
N ILE A 43 -9.67 9.10 1.33
CA ILE A 43 -8.90 8.33 2.29
C ILE A 43 -7.56 7.94 1.66
N ILE A 44 -7.60 7.37 0.46
CA ILE A 44 -6.42 7.21 -0.39
C ILE A 44 -6.29 8.47 -1.22
N GLN A 45 -5.10 9.04 -1.25
CA GLN A 45 -4.84 10.24 -2.05
C GLN A 45 -3.80 9.97 -3.12
N GLN A 46 -2.89 9.03 -2.88
CA GLN A 46 -1.81 8.72 -3.81
C GLN A 46 -1.56 7.23 -3.88
N ALA A 47 -1.02 6.80 -5.02
CA ALA A 47 -0.55 5.44 -5.26
C ALA A 47 0.91 5.51 -5.71
N THR A 48 1.80 4.78 -5.06
CA THR A 48 3.20 4.64 -5.45
C THR A 48 3.41 3.30 -6.14
N LEU A 49 3.94 3.35 -7.35
CA LEU A 49 4.48 2.20 -8.07
C LEU A 49 5.82 1.82 -7.45
N LEU A 50 5.89 0.61 -6.89
CA LEU A 50 7.09 0.04 -6.31
C LEU A 50 7.62 -1.05 -7.24
N THR A 51 8.78 -0.78 -7.84
CA THR A 51 9.47 -1.77 -8.67
C THR A 51 10.30 -2.70 -7.77
N ALA A 52 10.03 -4.00 -7.84
CA ALA A 52 10.85 -5.04 -7.22
C ALA A 52 11.20 -6.09 -8.27
N GLY A 53 12.26 -6.88 -8.07
CA GLY A 53 12.91 -7.64 -9.15
C GLY A 53 12.03 -8.54 -10.03
N ASP A 54 10.82 -8.90 -9.58
CA ASP A 54 9.81 -9.71 -10.26
C ASP A 54 8.68 -8.91 -10.94
N GLY A 55 8.61 -7.58 -10.77
CA GLY A 55 7.63 -6.71 -11.43
C GLY A 55 7.36 -5.40 -10.67
N VAL A 56 6.19 -4.83 -10.92
CA VAL A 56 5.73 -3.59 -10.27
C VAL A 56 4.56 -3.91 -9.37
N THR A 57 4.55 -3.40 -8.14
CA THR A 57 3.37 -3.44 -7.27
C THR A 57 2.89 -2.03 -6.95
N ILE A 58 1.71 -1.93 -6.35
CA ILE A 58 1.09 -0.67 -5.98
C ILE A 58 1.00 -0.58 -4.45
N LEU A 59 1.55 0.50 -3.90
CA LEU A 59 1.37 0.92 -2.52
C LEU A 59 0.43 2.13 -2.48
N PHE A 60 -0.62 2.06 -1.65
CA PHE A 60 -1.52 3.19 -1.44
C PHE A 60 -1.10 4.03 -0.24
N ASN A 61 -1.10 5.35 -0.43
CA ASN A 61 -0.75 6.33 0.58
C ASN A 61 -1.97 7.19 0.94
N GLY A 62 -2.08 7.56 2.22
CA GLY A 62 -3.04 8.54 2.71
C GLY A 62 -2.55 9.97 2.50
N SER A 63 -3.20 10.92 3.20
CA SER A 63 -2.82 12.34 3.09
C SER A 63 -1.37 12.56 3.52
N ASN A 64 -0.65 13.41 2.80
CA ASN A 64 0.75 13.78 3.08
C ASN A 64 1.75 12.61 3.07
N GLY A 65 1.46 11.52 2.36
CA GLY A 65 2.35 10.36 2.30
C GLY A 65 2.33 9.50 3.56
N GLU A 66 1.41 9.76 4.48
CA GLU A 66 1.25 8.94 5.69
C GLU A 66 0.57 7.60 5.35
N PRO A 67 0.93 6.52 6.05
CA PRO A 67 0.28 5.23 5.88
C PRO A 67 -1.20 5.31 6.27
N LEU A 68 -2.08 4.70 5.47
CA LEU A 68 -3.54 4.80 5.62
C LEU A 68 -4.07 4.32 6.99
N TYR A 69 -3.41 3.35 7.61
CA TYR A 69 -3.75 2.85 8.95
C TYR A 69 -2.50 2.48 9.74
N GLU A 70 -2.45 2.90 11.02
CA GLU A 70 -1.47 2.49 12.04
C GLU A 70 0.02 2.54 11.63
N GLY A 71 0.38 3.36 10.64
CA GLY A 71 1.76 3.41 10.14
C GLY A 71 2.17 2.20 9.28
N LYS A 72 1.21 1.39 8.81
CA LYS A 72 1.46 0.18 8.02
C LYS A 72 1.24 0.42 6.52
N PRO A 73 2.12 -0.11 5.65
CA PRO A 73 1.98 0.03 4.20
C PRO A 73 0.78 -0.77 3.68
N HIS A 74 -0.01 -0.18 2.79
CA HIS A 74 -1.22 -0.79 2.25
C HIS A 74 -1.05 -1.09 0.77
N PHE A 75 -0.90 -2.36 0.43
CA PHE A 75 -0.63 -2.75 -0.95
C PHE A 75 -1.89 -3.18 -1.68
N LEU A 76 -1.86 -3.05 -3.01
CA LEU A 76 -2.85 -3.71 -3.85
C LEU A 76 -2.62 -5.22 -3.81
N CYS A 77 -3.66 -5.97 -3.44
CA CYS A 77 -3.61 -7.44 -3.35
C CYS A 77 -4.61 -8.11 -4.29
N HIS A 78 -4.39 -9.39 -4.56
CA HIS A 78 -5.36 -10.21 -5.29
C HIS A 78 -6.65 -10.39 -4.49
N SER A 79 -7.81 -10.22 -5.15
CA SER A 79 -9.12 -10.42 -4.52
C SER A 79 -9.33 -11.86 -4.02
N SER A 80 -8.70 -12.84 -4.67
CA SER A 80 -8.75 -14.25 -4.28
C SER A 80 -7.72 -14.63 -3.19
N ASP A 81 -6.71 -13.78 -2.95
CA ASP A 81 -5.65 -14.04 -1.96
C ASP A 81 -5.08 -12.73 -1.42
N LEU A 82 -5.60 -12.29 -0.28
CA LEU A 82 -5.19 -11.04 0.37
C LEU A 82 -3.76 -11.10 0.93
N SER A 83 -3.14 -12.27 1.03
CA SER A 83 -1.76 -12.41 1.49
C SER A 83 -0.73 -12.15 0.37
N LYS A 84 -1.20 -11.97 -0.87
CA LYS A 84 -0.37 -11.75 -2.05
C LYS A 84 -0.62 -10.38 -2.67
N ALA A 85 0.45 -9.59 -2.74
CA ALA A 85 0.48 -8.39 -3.53
C ALA A 85 0.16 -8.71 -5.00
N MET A 86 -0.57 -7.82 -5.65
CA MET A 86 -0.73 -7.85 -7.10
C MET A 86 0.56 -7.33 -7.74
N ILE A 87 1.10 -8.12 -8.66
CA ILE A 87 2.33 -7.82 -9.40
C ILE A 87 1.97 -7.60 -10.87
N PHE A 88 2.36 -6.44 -11.39
CA PHE A 88 2.24 -6.05 -12.78
C PHE A 88 3.57 -6.26 -13.48
N ARG A 89 3.54 -6.45 -14.81
CA ARG A 89 4.76 -6.66 -15.60
C ARG A 89 5.63 -5.40 -15.65
N ASN A 90 5.01 -4.23 -15.70
CA ASN A 90 5.70 -2.95 -15.83
C ASN A 90 4.86 -1.79 -15.27
N ASP A 91 5.48 -0.60 -15.21
CA ASP A 91 4.85 0.63 -14.76
C ASP A 91 3.60 1.00 -15.56
N ASP A 92 3.62 0.79 -16.88
CA ASP A 92 2.54 1.21 -17.77
C ASP A 92 1.26 0.41 -17.48
N GLU A 93 1.40 -0.89 -17.26
CA GLU A 93 0.31 -1.78 -16.87
C GLU A 93 -0.26 -1.39 -15.50
N ALA A 94 0.60 -1.14 -14.52
CA ALA A 94 0.18 -0.70 -13.19
C ALA A 94 -0.50 0.70 -13.22
N THR A 95 0.02 1.62 -14.04
CA THR A 95 -0.54 2.96 -14.25
C THR A 95 -1.90 2.87 -14.93
N SER A 96 -2.03 2.07 -15.99
CA SER A 96 -3.31 1.87 -16.68
C SER A 96 -4.36 1.30 -15.73
N PHE A 97 -3.97 0.34 -14.90
CA PHE A 97 -4.86 -0.21 -13.89
C PHE A 97 -5.34 0.83 -12.88
N LEU A 98 -4.44 1.69 -12.37
CA LEU A 98 -4.81 2.79 -11.47
C LEU A 98 -5.75 3.80 -12.13
N LYS A 99 -5.55 4.09 -13.41
CA LYS A 99 -6.46 4.94 -14.20
C LYS A 99 -7.84 4.34 -14.35
N ASP A 100 -7.93 3.02 -14.58
CA ASP A 100 -9.20 2.31 -14.64
C ASP A 100 -9.95 2.33 -13.29
N LEU A 101 -9.20 2.44 -12.18
CA LEU A 101 -9.77 2.67 -10.84
C LEU A 101 -10.15 4.13 -10.56
N GLY A 102 -9.79 5.06 -11.44
CA GLY A 102 -10.15 6.48 -11.34
C GLY A 102 -9.05 7.38 -10.77
N PHE A 103 -7.83 6.89 -10.55
CA PHE A 103 -6.72 7.72 -10.06
C PHE A 103 -6.27 8.71 -11.14
N ALA A 104 -6.05 9.97 -10.74
CA ALA A 104 -5.47 10.99 -11.60
C ALA A 104 -3.96 10.79 -11.78
N ASP A 105 -3.42 11.20 -12.94
CA ASP A 105 -1.98 11.07 -13.26
C ASP A 105 -1.06 11.69 -12.19
N GLN A 106 -1.46 12.82 -11.60
CA GLN A 106 -0.70 13.52 -10.56
C GLN A 106 -0.64 12.78 -9.22
N ASP A 107 -1.55 11.83 -9.00
CA ASP A 107 -1.65 11.04 -7.77
C ASP A 107 -0.89 9.71 -7.88
N ILE A 108 -0.34 9.40 -9.06
CA ILE A 108 0.44 8.20 -9.34
C ILE A 108 1.92 8.56 -9.27
N LEU A 109 2.59 8.07 -8.25
CA LEU A 109 4.01 8.28 -8.00
C LEU A 109 4.82 7.06 -8.42
N LYS A 110 6.07 7.27 -8.83
CA LYS A 110 7.01 6.22 -9.19
C LYS A 110 8.19 6.23 -8.23
N SER A 111 8.61 5.06 -7.74
CA SER A 111 9.75 4.89 -6.84
C SER A 111 10.84 4.00 -7.41
#